data_AF-A0A1H8E822-F1
#
_entry.id   AF-A0A1H8E822-F1
#
_cell.length_a   1.000
_cell.length_b   1.000
_cell.length_c   1.000
_cell.angle_alpha   90.00
_cell.angle_beta   90.00
_cell.angle_gamma   90.00
#
_symmetry.space_group_name_H-M   'P 1'
#
loop_
_entity.id
_entity.type
_entity.pdbx_description
1 polymer ?
#
loop_
_entity_poly.entity_id
_entity_poly.type
_entity_poly.pdbx_seq_one_letter_code
_entity_poly.pdbx_strand_id
1 'polypeptide(L)' 'MDTDLIFVVGVFIAVLAVPAIISAFMDGRVPRAPALTVVIAALMIGYAVRERPMTYTVEGIPDAVLRVIATYIR' A
#
# COMPACT_ATOMS: atom_id res chain seq x y z
N MET A 1 10.03 -14.40 1.54
CA MET A 1 9.71 -12.99 1.85
C MET A 1 8.24 -12.93 2.20
N ASP A 2 7.86 -12.21 3.26
CA ASP A 2 6.45 -12.06 3.65
C ASP A 2 5.75 -11.10 2.68
N THR A 3 5.25 -11.65 1.58
CA THR A 3 4.48 -10.92 0.58
C THR A 3 3.28 -10.22 1.20
N ASP A 4 2.69 -10.80 2.26
CA ASP A 4 1.60 -10.20 3.04
C ASP A 4 2.05 -8.89 3.72
N LEU A 5 3.27 -8.83 4.26
CA LEU A 5 3.82 -7.61 4.88
C LEU A 5 4.00 -6.51 3.83
N ILE A 6 4.59 -6.85 2.67
CA ILE A 6 4.83 -5.89 1.57
C ILE A 6 3.51 -5.34 1.05
N PHE A 7 2.50 -6.20 0.88
CA PHE A 7 1.17 -5.79 0.45
C PHE A 7 0.51 -4.84 1.45
N VAL A 8 0.48 -5.22 2.74
CA VAL A 8 -0.16 -4.41 3.78
C VAL A 8 0.54 -3.06 3.93
N VAL A 9 1.87 -3.02 3.94
CA VAL A 9 2.63 -1.76 4.00
C VAL A 9 2.34 -0.89 2.76
N GLY A 10 2.31 -1.48 1.56
CA GLY A 10 1.94 -0.78 0.33
C GLY A 10 0.54 -0.17 0.38
N VAL A 11 -0.44 -0.90 0.92
CA VAL A 11 -1.82 -0.41 1.13
C VAL A 11 -1.86 0.74 2.13
N PHE A 12 -1.17 0.63 3.26
CA PHE A 12 -1.09 1.73 4.24
C PHE A 12 -0.46 2.99 3.64
N ILE A 13 0.62 2.86 2.88
CA ILE A 13 1.25 3.99 2.20
C ILE A 13 0.30 4.59 1.16
N ALA A 14 -0.45 3.78 0.41
CA ALA A 14 -1.46 4.26 -0.54
C ALA A 14 -2.57 5.06 0.16
N VAL A 15 -3.07 4.58 1.31
CA VAL A 15 -4.08 5.28 2.11
C VAL A 15 -3.55 6.62 2.63
N LEU A 16 -2.29 6.66 3.11
CA LEU A 16 -1.66 7.90 3.57
C LEU A 16 -1.28 8.85 2.43
N ALA A 17 -1.08 8.33 1.21
CA ALA A 17 -0.82 9.15 0.04
C ALA A 17 -2.04 9.99 -0.37
N VAL A 18 -3.27 9.51 -0.16
CA VAL A 18 -4.50 10.25 -0.49
C VAL A 18 -4.55 11.64 0.19
N PRO A 19 -4.48 11.75 1.53
CA PRO A 19 -4.47 13.06 2.18
C PRO A 19 -3.21 13.87 1.87
N ALA A 20 -2.06 13.22 1.62
CA ALA A 20 -0.83 13.92 1.24
C ALA A 20 -0.93 14.60 -0.14
N ILE A 21 -1.59 13.96 -1.11
CA ILE A 21 -1.89 14.54 -2.42
C ILE A 21 -2.86 15.71 -2.27
N ILE A 22 -3.93 15.53 -1.49
CA ILE A 22 -4.91 16.59 -1.23
C ILE A 22 -4.22 17.80 -0.57
N SER A 23 -3.38 17.58 0.45
CA SER A 23 -2.62 18.65 1.11
C SER A 23 -1.69 19.38 0.14
N ALA A 24 -0.96 18.65 -0.71
CA ALA A 24 -0.04 19.26 -1.67
C ALA A 24 -0.77 20.07 -2.76
N PHE A 25 -1.97 19.63 -3.15
CA PHE A 25 -2.83 20.36 -4.08
C PHE A 25 -3.33 21.67 -3.46
N MET A 26 -3.75 21.64 -2.20
CA MET A 26 -4.20 22.83 -1.45
C MET A 26 -3.06 23.84 -1.22
N ASP A 27 -1.82 23.36 -1.07
CA ASP A 27 -0.64 24.21 -0.90
C ASP A 27 -0.18 24.91 -2.19
N GLY A 28 -0.77 24.60 -3.36
CA GLY A 28 -0.38 25.17 -4.67
C GLY A 28 1.05 24.78 -5.11
N ARG A 29 1.67 23.80 -4.44
CA ARG A 29 3.02 23.33 -4.73
C ARG A 29 2.93 22.19 -5.74
N VAL A 30 3.91 22.10 -6.64
CA VAL A 30 4.04 20.94 -7.53
C VAL A 30 4.24 19.69 -6.65
N PRO A 31 3.35 18.69 -6.68
CA PRO A 31 3.32 17.59 -5.71
C PRO A 31 4.37 16.53 -6.06
N ARG A 32 5.65 16.88 -5.95
CA ARG A 32 6.78 16.00 -6.31
C ARG A 32 6.97 14.85 -5.32
N ALA A 33 6.92 15.15 -4.02
CA ALA A 33 7.03 14.14 -2.97
C ALA A 33 5.81 13.20 -2.90
N PRO A 34 4.55 13.70 -2.96
CA PRO A 34 3.37 12.84 -3.01
C PRO A 34 3.33 11.91 -4.23
N ALA A 35 3.71 12.40 -5.41
CA ALA A 35 3.74 11.59 -6.63
C ALA A 35 4.72 10.41 -6.50
N LEU A 36 5.90 10.62 -5.90
CA LEU A 36 6.88 9.56 -5.68
C LEU A 36 6.34 8.49 -4.72
N THR A 37 5.69 8.89 -3.63
CA THR A 37 5.08 7.96 -2.67
C THR A 37 3.97 7.11 -3.27
N VAL A 38 3.16 7.66 -4.19
CA VAL A 38 2.13 6.90 -4.91
C VAL A 38 2.77 5.85 -5.82
N VAL A 39 3.82 6.20 -6.55
CA VAL A 39 4.53 5.26 -7.42
C VAL A 39 5.16 4.13 -6.59
N ILE A 40 5.76 4.44 -5.46
CA ILE A 40 6.34 3.43 -4.55
C ILE A 40 5.24 2.51 -4.01
N ALA A 41 4.10 3.05 -3.57
CA ALA A 41 2.98 2.24 -3.11
C ALA A 41 2.43 1.33 -4.22
N ALA A 42 2.26 1.87 -5.44
CA ALA A 42 1.80 1.11 -6.60
C ALA A 42 2.77 -0.02 -6.98
N LEU A 43 4.09 0.23 -6.90
CA LEU A 43 5.11 -0.79 -7.14
C LEU A 43 5.07 -1.90 -6.08
N MET A 44 4.92 -1.55 -4.80
CA MET A 44 4.81 -2.54 -3.72
C MET A 44 3.56 -3.41 -3.86
N ILE A 45 2.41 -2.78 -4.12
CA ILE A 45 1.14 -3.49 -4.33
C ILE A 45 1.23 -4.38 -5.57
N GLY A 46 1.74 -3.83 -6.68
CA GLY A 46 1.90 -4.57 -7.94
C GLY A 46 2.85 -5.76 -7.81
N TYR A 47 3.95 -5.62 -7.07
CA TYR A 47 4.87 -6.71 -6.80
C TYR A 47 4.22 -7.82 -5.98
N ALA A 48 3.51 -7.48 -4.90
CA ALA A 48 2.81 -8.46 -4.07
C ALA A 48 1.70 -9.20 -4.82
N VAL A 49 0.89 -8.47 -5.61
CA VAL A 49 -0.15 -9.06 -6.47
C VAL A 49 0.47 -10.01 -7.50
N ARG A 50 1.63 -9.68 -8.07
CA ARG A 50 2.32 -10.53 -9.05
C ARG A 50 2.82 -11.84 -8.44
N GLU A 51 3.25 -11.81 -7.18
CA GLU A 51 3.75 -12.99 -6.46
C GLU A 51 2.61 -13.97 -6.09
N ARG A 52 1.40 -13.47 -5.77
CA ARG A 52 0.22 -14.28 -5.44
C ARG A 52 -1.07 -13.70 -6.07
N PRO A 53 -1.28 -13.89 -7.38
CA PRO A 53 -2.36 -13.23 -8.13
C PRO A 53 -3.79 -13.59 -7.69
N MET A 54 -3.97 -14.70 -6.97
CA MET A 54 -5.29 -15.18 -6.53
C MET A 54 -5.60 -14.85 -5.06
N THR A 55 -4.63 -14.31 -4.31
CA THR A 55 -4.75 -14.04 -2.86
C THR A 55 -4.92 -12.55 -2.54
N TYR A 56 -4.47 -11.68 -3.44
CA TYR A 56 -4.51 -10.23 -3.26
C TYR A 56 -5.57 -9.59 -4.18
N THR A 57 -6.84 -9.72 -3.81
CA THR A 57 -7.95 -8.94 -4.37
C THR A 57 -8.27 -7.74 -3.48
N VAL A 58 -8.97 -6.74 -4.02
CA VAL A 58 -9.41 -5.55 -3.24
C VAL A 58 -10.26 -5.96 -2.03
N GLU A 59 -11.03 -7.04 -2.18
CA GLU A 59 -11.84 -7.66 -1.12
C GLU A 59 -11.01 -8.45 -0.11
N GLY A 60 -9.83 -8.96 -0.51
CA GLY A 60 -8.91 -9.73 0.33
C GLY A 60 -7.92 -8.90 1.14
N ILE A 61 -7.99 -7.56 1.06
CA ILE A 61 -7.18 -6.66 1.90
C ILE A 61 -7.32 -6.96 3.40
N PRO A 62 -8.54 -7.15 3.96
CA PRO A 62 -8.71 -7.46 5.38
C PRO A 62 -8.02 -8.78 5.77
N ASP A 63 -8.14 -9.81 4.93
CA ASP A 63 -7.50 -11.11 5.16
C ASP A 63 -5.98 -11.03 5.12
N ALA A 64 -5.42 -10.20 4.23
CA ALA A 64 -3.98 -9.96 4.18
C ALA A 64 -3.48 -9.27 5.47
N VAL A 65 -4.24 -8.29 5.99
CA VAL A 65 -3.94 -7.63 7.27
C VAL A 65 -4.01 -8.64 8.43
N LEU A 66 -5.04 -9.48 8.47
CA LEU A 66 -5.20 -10.52 9.50
C LEU A 66 -4.06 -11.55 9.46
N ARG A 67 -3.58 -11.96 8.28
CA ARG A 67 -2.41 -12.85 8.15
C ARG A 67 -1.14 -12.22 8.71
N VAL A 68 -0.88 -10.94 8.45
CA VAL A 68 0.27 -10.23 9.04
C VAL A 68 0.17 -10.19 10.56
N ILE A 69 -0.99 -9.80 11.09
CA ILE A 69 -1.23 -9.74 12.53
C ILE A 69 -1.04 -11.12 13.17
N ALA A 70 -1.57 -12.18 12.55
CA ALA A 70 -1.42 -13.55 13.03
C ALA A 70 0.04 -14.01 13.06
N THR A 71 0.87 -13.57 12.11
CA THR A 71 2.31 -13.86 12.09
C THR A 71 3.07 -13.20 13.24
N TYR A 72 2.69 -11.98 13.66
CA TYR A 72 3.38 -11.26 14.75
C TYR A 72 2.83 -11.53 16.16
N ILE A 73 1.60 -12.02 16.29
CA ILE A 73 0.99 -12.39 17.58
C ILE A 73 1.37 -13.81 18.03
N ARG A 74 1.88 -14.64 17.12
CA ARG A 74 2.34 -16.01 17.39
C ARG A 74 3.70 -16.05 18.05
#